data_AF-A0A846EY01-F1
#
_entry.id   AF-A0A846EY01-F1
#
_cell.length_a   1.000
_cell.length_b   1.000
_cell.length_c   1.000
_cell.angle_alpha   90.00
_cell.angle_beta   90.00
_cell.angle_gamma   90.00
#
_symmetry.space_group_name_H-M   'P 1'
#
loop_
_entity.id
_entity.type
_entity.pdbx_description
1 polymer ?
#
loop_
_entity_poly.entity_id
_entity_poly.type
_entity_poly.pdbx_seq_one_letter_code
_entity_poly.pdbx_strand_id
1 'polypeptide(L)'
;MALITIQSQVPDLILLDIMMPQVDGYQVCQQLKANPKTKDISIIFVSSINGSVDKVKEFSVGGVDYITKPLQIEELLARVENQMMMTKQKQKLKEENTKLKQELSEHQQNEEQLQLLHRAIDACQNGIMITDSTQTDNPIVYVNQGFETITGYSKAEVMGKNPRFLHKNHPNQTALTEVSTAVQEQRKWALHNQE
;
A
#
# COMPACT_ATOMS: atom_id res chain seq x y z
N MET A 1 27.80 -34.74 -3.16
CA MET A 1 26.63 -35.11 -2.32
C MET A 1 26.03 -33.90 -1.61
N ALA A 2 26.74 -33.15 -0.76
CA ALA A 2 26.16 -32.03 0.01
C ALA A 2 25.50 -30.91 -0.84
N LEU A 3 26.17 -30.45 -1.90
CA LEU A 3 25.60 -29.42 -2.81
C LEU A 3 24.34 -29.88 -3.55
N ILE A 4 24.20 -31.18 -3.81
CA ILE A 4 23.02 -31.76 -4.48
C ILE A 4 21.83 -31.75 -3.51
N THR A 5 22.06 -32.08 -2.24
CA THR A 5 21.02 -32.06 -1.20
C THR A 5 20.48 -30.65 -0.93
N ILE A 6 21.36 -29.63 -0.92
CA ILE A 6 20.97 -28.22 -0.71
C ILE A 6 20.01 -27.71 -1.80
N GLN A 7 20.11 -28.25 -3.01
CA GLN A 7 19.22 -27.84 -4.11
C GLN A 7 17.80 -28.40 -3.99
N SER A 8 17.63 -29.53 -3.30
CA SER A 8 16.32 -30.18 -3.07
C SER A 8 15.63 -29.67 -1.80
N GLN A 9 16.39 -29.32 -0.76
CA GLN A 9 15.90 -28.70 0.45
C GLN A 9 16.86 -27.58 0.86
N VAL A 10 16.41 -26.34 0.69
CA VAL A 10 17.22 -25.15 0.96
C VAL A 10 17.23 -24.89 2.47
N PRO A 11 18.38 -25.01 3.17
CA PRO A 11 18.47 -24.74 4.60
C PRO A 11 18.49 -23.24 4.87
N ASP A 12 18.06 -22.84 6.07
CA ASP A 12 18.16 -21.43 6.52
C ASP A 12 19.59 -21.02 6.84
N LEU A 13 20.43 -21.98 7.26
CA LEU A 13 21.81 -21.76 7.66
C LEU A 13 22.72 -22.95 7.32
N ILE A 14 23.95 -22.66 6.91
CA ILE A 14 25.01 -23.64 6.68
C ILE A 14 26.22 -23.31 7.55
N LEU A 15 26.71 -24.30 8.28
CA LEU A 15 28.05 -24.28 8.87
C LEU A 15 29.03 -24.86 7.86
N LEU A 16 29.99 -24.07 7.41
CA LEU A 16 30.89 -24.43 6.32
C LEU A 16 32.35 -24.44 6.77
N ASP A 17 32.98 -25.61 6.76
CA ASP A 17 34.42 -25.70 7.00
C ASP A 17 35.20 -25.02 5.87
N ILE A 18 36.15 -24.15 6.21
CA ILE A 18 37.00 -23.49 5.22
C ILE A 18 38.03 -24.48 4.67
N MET A 19 38.61 -25.32 5.54
CA MET A 19 39.72 -26.20 5.21
C MET A 19 39.20 -27.61 4.93
N MET A 20 38.70 -27.83 3.71
CA MET A 20 38.24 -29.16 3.26
C MET A 20 39.22 -29.80 2.25
N PRO A 21 39.34 -31.13 2.23
CA PRO A 21 40.06 -31.82 1.17
C PRO A 21 39.38 -31.59 -0.19
N GLN A 22 40.16 -31.35 -1.24
CA GLN A 22 39.75 -31.23 -2.64
C GLN A 22 39.04 -29.92 -3.05
N VAL A 23 38.24 -29.29 -2.18
CA VAL A 23 37.50 -28.06 -2.50
C VAL A 23 37.61 -27.06 -1.36
N ASP A 24 37.94 -25.81 -1.67
CA ASP A 24 37.99 -24.72 -0.69
C ASP A 24 36.56 -24.27 -0.29
N GLY A 25 36.28 -24.16 1.01
CA GLY A 25 34.99 -23.68 1.52
C GLY A 25 34.59 -22.31 0.96
N TYR A 26 35.56 -21.45 0.63
CA TYR A 26 35.25 -20.18 -0.04
C TYR A 26 34.62 -20.35 -1.42
N GLN A 27 35.11 -21.32 -2.20
CA GLN A 27 34.57 -21.60 -3.53
C GLN A 27 33.15 -22.16 -3.44
N VAL A 28 32.89 -23.01 -2.44
CA VAL A 28 31.54 -23.53 -2.16
C VAL A 28 30.59 -22.38 -1.79
N CYS A 29 31.03 -21.46 -0.93
CA CYS A 29 30.24 -20.27 -0.57
C CYS A 29 29.92 -19.43 -1.80
N GLN A 30 30.91 -19.13 -2.66
CA GLN A 30 30.69 -18.38 -3.89
C GLN A 30 29.68 -19.06 -4.82
N GLN A 31 29.77 -20.39 -4.99
CA GLN A 31 28.81 -21.14 -5.81
C GLN A 31 27.38 -21.06 -5.25
N LEU A 32 27.22 -21.16 -3.93
CA LEU A 32 25.93 -21.02 -3.27
C LEU A 32 25.38 -19.59 -3.40
N LYS A 33 26.25 -18.56 -3.28
CA LYS A 33 25.88 -17.16 -3.43
C LYS A 33 25.58 -16.74 -4.87
N ALA A 34 26.17 -17.41 -5.85
CA ALA A 34 25.90 -17.15 -7.27
C ALA A 34 24.54 -17.70 -7.73
N ASN A 35 24.01 -18.74 -7.07
CA ASN A 35 22.76 -19.37 -7.47
C ASN A 35 21.54 -18.66 -6.83
N PRO A 36 20.57 -18.17 -7.63
CA PRO A 36 19.38 -17.46 -7.13
C PRO A 36 18.54 -18.21 -6.09
N LYS A 37 18.57 -19.55 -6.08
CA LYS A 37 17.83 -20.38 -5.12
C LYS A 37 18.53 -20.48 -3.76
N THR A 38 19.85 -20.34 -3.71
CA THR A 38 20.67 -20.59 -2.52
C THR A 38 21.40 -19.35 -2.02
N LYS A 39 21.34 -18.23 -2.77
CA LYS A 39 22.08 -17.01 -2.45
C LYS A 39 21.71 -16.38 -1.11
N ASP A 40 20.48 -16.60 -0.66
CA ASP A 40 19.94 -16.02 0.56
C ASP A 40 20.23 -16.89 1.81
N ILE A 41 20.80 -18.09 1.65
CA ILE A 41 21.19 -18.96 2.78
C ILE A 41 22.27 -18.27 3.61
N SER A 42 22.12 -18.25 4.94
CA SER A 42 23.15 -17.76 5.85
C SER A 42 24.30 -18.76 5.95
N ILE A 43 25.54 -18.34 5.71
CA ILE A 43 26.72 -19.21 5.76
C ILE A 43 27.65 -18.71 6.86
N ILE A 44 27.84 -19.54 7.88
CA ILE A 44 28.83 -19.32 8.95
C ILE A 44 30.03 -20.20 8.64
N PHE A 45 31.20 -19.60 8.50
CA PHE A 45 32.43 -20.33 8.26
C PHE A 45 32.97 -20.97 9.55
N VAL A 46 33.65 -22.11 9.42
CA VAL A 46 34.34 -22.77 10.52
C VAL A 46 35.81 -22.91 10.16
N SER A 47 36.72 -22.36 10.97
CA SER A 47 38.16 -22.28 10.67
C SER A 47 39.04 -22.79 11.81
N SER A 48 40.30 -23.13 11.52
CA SER A 48 41.31 -23.50 12.52
C SER A 48 42.08 -22.26 13.02
N ILE A 49 42.48 -22.27 14.30
CA ILE A 49 43.21 -21.17 14.98
C ILE A 49 44.52 -20.77 14.27
N ASN A 50 45.15 -21.69 13.52
CA ASN A 50 46.51 -21.51 13.02
C ASN A 50 46.60 -20.91 11.60
N GLY A 51 45.49 -20.67 10.93
CA GLY A 51 45.47 -19.95 9.66
C GLY A 51 45.33 -18.46 9.92
N SER A 52 46.10 -17.62 9.22
CA SER A 52 45.80 -16.18 9.14
C SER A 52 44.38 -16.03 8.60
N VAL A 53 43.41 -15.87 9.50
CA VAL A 53 42.02 -15.61 9.15
C VAL A 53 42.02 -14.26 8.46
N ASP A 54 41.98 -14.29 7.13
CA ASP A 54 41.80 -13.10 6.32
C ASP A 54 40.33 -12.72 6.44
N LYS A 55 39.96 -12.18 7.62
CA LYS A 55 38.57 -11.84 8.01
C LYS A 55 37.88 -10.97 6.94
N VAL A 56 38.68 -10.22 6.19
CA VAL A 56 38.24 -9.38 5.07
C VAL A 56 37.77 -10.23 3.88
N LYS A 57 38.41 -11.37 3.59
CA LYS A 57 38.00 -12.29 2.52
C LYS A 57 36.70 -13.01 2.84
N GLU A 58 36.47 -13.42 4.08
CA GLU A 58 35.28 -14.18 4.51
C GLU A 58 33.97 -13.42 4.29
N PHE A 59 33.94 -12.11 4.58
CA PHE A 59 32.77 -11.27 4.27
C PHE A 59 32.66 -10.94 2.79
N SER A 60 33.79 -10.78 2.08
CA SER A 60 33.80 -10.43 0.65
C SER A 60 33.19 -11.51 -0.25
N VAL A 61 33.27 -12.78 0.15
CA VAL A 61 32.65 -13.93 -0.54
C VAL A 61 31.23 -14.24 -0.09
N GLY A 62 30.69 -13.49 0.87
CA GLY A 62 29.29 -13.58 1.29
C GLY A 62 29.03 -14.45 2.53
N GLY A 63 30.06 -14.78 3.32
CA GLY A 63 29.87 -15.31 4.67
C GLY A 63 29.24 -14.27 5.59
N VAL A 64 28.35 -14.71 6.49
CA VAL A 64 27.69 -13.82 7.46
C VAL A 64 28.38 -13.80 8.82
N ASP A 65 29.17 -14.84 9.13
CA ASP A 65 29.93 -14.96 10.37
C ASP A 65 31.01 -16.06 10.25
N TYR A 66 31.86 -16.21 11.26
CA TYR A 66 32.82 -17.32 11.38
C TYR A 66 32.95 -17.82 12.83
N ILE A 67 33.40 -19.07 12.98
CA ILE A 67 33.66 -19.72 14.28
C ILE A 67 35.01 -20.43 14.22
N THR A 68 35.83 -20.27 15.24
CA THR A 68 37.13 -20.96 15.33
C THR A 68 36.99 -22.32 16.00
N LYS A 69 37.73 -23.31 15.51
CA LYS A 69 37.88 -24.63 16.12
C LYS A 69 38.91 -24.58 17.26
N PRO A 70 38.71 -25.32 18.37
CA PRO A 70 37.60 -26.25 18.62
C PRO A 70 36.28 -25.53 18.90
N LEU A 71 35.19 -26.03 18.34
CA LEU A 71 33.85 -25.45 18.48
C LEU A 71 33.38 -25.51 19.95
N GLN A 72 33.07 -24.36 20.53
CA GLN A 72 32.34 -24.29 21.79
C GLN A 72 30.84 -24.28 21.49
N ILE A 73 30.07 -25.15 22.13
CA ILE A 73 28.65 -25.33 21.84
C ILE A 73 27.87 -24.05 22.15
N GLU A 74 28.22 -23.37 23.24
CA GLU A 74 27.59 -22.13 23.67
C GLU A 74 27.81 -21.01 22.64
N GLU A 75 29.04 -20.88 22.11
CA GLU A 75 29.34 -19.92 21.05
C GLU A 75 28.58 -20.25 19.76
N LEU A 76 28.57 -21.53 19.37
CA LEU A 76 27.88 -21.99 18.16
C LEU A 76 26.39 -21.70 18.23
N LEU A 77 25.73 -22.04 19.33
CA LEU A 77 24.30 -21.79 19.52
C LEU A 77 24.00 -20.30 19.47
N ALA A 78 24.75 -19.47 20.20
CA ALA A 78 24.54 -18.03 20.22
C ALA A 78 24.64 -17.42 18.81
N ARG A 79 25.62 -17.85 18.00
CA ARG A 79 25.79 -17.35 16.63
C ARG A 79 24.69 -17.83 15.69
N VAL A 80 24.31 -19.10 15.77
CA VAL A 80 23.22 -19.66 14.96
C VAL A 80 21.90 -18.95 15.28
N GLU A 81 21.56 -18.79 16.55
CA GLU A 81 20.34 -18.11 16.99
C GLU A 81 20.28 -16.66 16.49
N ASN A 82 21.39 -15.92 16.61
CA ASN A 82 21.49 -14.55 16.11
C ASN A 82 21.26 -14.48 14.58
N GLN A 83 21.86 -15.39 13.81
CA GLN A 83 21.69 -15.40 12.35
C GLN A 83 20.27 -15.80 11.93
N MET A 84 19.66 -16.77 12.63
CA MET A 84 18.27 -17.16 12.37
C MET A 84 17.30 -16.01 12.71
N MET A 85 17.52 -15.31 13.83
CA MET A 85 16.71 -14.15 14.22
C MET A 85 16.79 -13.03 13.19
N MET A 86 18.01 -12.67 12.77
CA MET A 86 18.25 -11.64 11.75
C MET A 86 17.58 -12.00 10.42
N THR A 87 17.69 -13.26 9.99
CA THR A 87 17.07 -13.74 8.74
C THR A 87 15.54 -13.62 8.81
N LYS A 88 14.94 -14.07 9.92
CA LYS A 88 13.49 -13.99 10.13
C LYS A 88 12.98 -12.55 10.18
N GLN A 89 13.69 -11.66 10.84
CA GLN A 89 13.34 -10.23 10.88
C GLN A 89 13.41 -9.58 9.51
N LYS A 90 14.46 -9.86 8.74
CA LYS A 90 14.61 -9.35 7.37
C LYS A 90 13.49 -9.83 6.45
N GLN A 91 13.10 -11.10 6.57
CA GLN A 91 11.99 -11.67 5.81
C GLN A 91 10.67 -10.98 6.17
N LYS A 92 10.37 -10.84 7.47
CA LYS A 92 9.16 -10.15 7.94
C LYS A 92 9.10 -8.70 7.44
N LEU A 93 10.21 -7.97 7.53
CA LEU A 93 10.29 -6.58 7.06
C LEU A 93 10.05 -6.47 5.55
N LYS A 94 10.51 -7.45 4.77
CA LYS A 94 10.29 -7.51 3.32
C LYS A 94 8.82 -7.77 2.99
N GLU A 95 8.18 -8.68 3.72
CA GLU A 95 6.75 -8.96 3.59
C GLU A 95 5.91 -7.72 3.92
N GLU A 96 6.19 -7.07 5.05
CA GLU A 96 5.53 -5.82 5.45
C GLU A 96 5.73 -4.71 4.42
N ASN A 97 6.95 -4.51 3.92
CA ASN A 97 7.22 -3.53 2.87
C ASN A 97 6.44 -3.82 1.58
N THR A 98 6.33 -5.09 1.21
CA THR A 98 5.61 -5.49 -0.01
C THR A 98 4.13 -5.20 0.15
N LYS A 99 3.56 -5.52 1.31
CA LYS A 99 2.16 -5.22 1.65
C LYS A 99 1.90 -3.71 1.66
N LEU A 100 2.73 -2.93 2.34
CA LEU A 100 2.58 -1.47 2.41
C LEU A 100 2.65 -0.81 1.02
N LYS A 101 3.56 -1.28 0.16
CA LYS A 101 3.65 -0.77 -1.23
C LYS A 101 2.39 -1.05 -2.03
N GLN A 102 1.78 -2.22 -1.84
CA GLN A 102 0.52 -2.55 -2.49
C GLN A 102 -0.61 -1.64 -1.98
N GLU A 103 -0.77 -1.51 -0.66
CA GLU A 103 -1.79 -0.63 -0.06
C GLU A 103 -1.64 0.83 -0.53
N LEU A 104 -0.41 1.34 -0.61
CA LEU A 104 -0.13 2.69 -1.10
C LEU A 104 -0.53 2.87 -2.56
N SER A 105 -0.24 1.88 -3.41
CA SER A 105 -0.61 1.91 -4.82
C SER A 105 -2.13 1.90 -5.00
N GLU A 106 -2.85 1.07 -4.21
CA GLU A 106 -4.31 1.02 -4.23
C GLU A 106 -4.92 2.36 -3.76
N HIS A 107 -4.36 2.96 -2.71
CA HIS A 107 -4.81 4.26 -2.21
C HIS A 107 -4.63 5.36 -3.26
N GLN A 108 -3.46 5.42 -3.93
CA GLN A 108 -3.19 6.39 -5.00
C GLN A 108 -4.17 6.24 -6.16
N GLN A 109 -4.46 5.02 -6.60
CA GLN A 109 -5.43 4.77 -7.67
C GLN A 109 -6.84 5.24 -7.30
N ASN A 110 -7.26 4.99 -6.06
CA ASN A 110 -8.56 5.45 -5.56
C ASN A 110 -8.62 7.00 -5.51
N GLU A 111 -7.56 7.65 -5.06
CA GLU A 111 -7.47 9.12 -5.05
C GLU A 111 -7.54 9.71 -6.46
N GLU A 112 -6.80 9.15 -7.42
CA GLU A 112 -6.84 9.58 -8.82
C GLU A 112 -8.23 9.41 -9.43
N GLN A 113 -8.91 8.29 -9.13
CA GLN A 113 -10.27 8.03 -9.58
C GLN A 113 -11.26 9.05 -9.00
N LEU A 114 -11.17 9.36 -7.69
CA LEU A 114 -12.00 10.36 -7.04
C LEU A 114 -11.76 11.75 -7.64
N GLN A 115 -10.51 12.12 -7.90
CA GLN A 115 -10.17 13.39 -8.55
C GLN A 115 -10.71 13.47 -9.98
N LEU A 116 -10.68 12.38 -10.74
CA LEU A 116 -11.28 12.33 -12.07
C LEU A 116 -12.80 12.52 -12.01
N LEU A 117 -13.47 11.83 -11.09
CA LEU A 117 -14.91 11.95 -10.90
C LEU A 117 -15.29 13.39 -10.51
N HIS A 118 -14.56 14.00 -9.59
CA HIS A 118 -14.81 15.39 -9.17
C HIS A 118 -14.69 16.37 -10.34
N ARG A 119 -13.62 16.24 -11.14
CA ARG A 119 -13.44 17.05 -12.36
C ARG A 119 -14.56 16.86 -13.38
N ALA A 120 -15.02 15.62 -13.57
CA ALA A 120 -16.13 15.34 -14.47
C ALA A 120 -17.44 16.00 -13.98
N ILE A 121 -17.72 15.93 -12.67
CA ILE A 121 -18.89 16.57 -12.05
C ILE A 121 -18.82 18.11 -12.17
N ASP A 122 -17.64 18.71 -11.96
CA ASP A 122 -17.48 20.17 -12.07
C ASP A 122 -17.53 20.67 -13.52
N ALA A 123 -17.16 19.82 -14.49
CA ALA A 123 -17.31 20.13 -15.91
C ALA A 123 -18.76 20.03 -16.42
N CYS A 124 -19.65 19.38 -15.66
CA CYS A 124 -21.06 19.32 -16.02
C CYS A 124 -21.72 20.70 -15.93
N GLN A 125 -22.40 21.10 -17.00
CA GLN A 125 -23.18 22.35 -17.03
C GLN A 125 -24.46 22.26 -16.17
N ASN A 126 -24.89 21.06 -15.77
CA ASN A 126 -26.03 20.87 -14.89
C ASN A 126 -25.68 21.17 -13.44
N GLY A 127 -26.61 21.79 -12.72
CA GLY A 127 -26.49 22.02 -11.29
C GLY A 127 -26.75 20.75 -10.51
N ILE A 128 -25.72 20.26 -9.82
CA ILE A 128 -25.79 19.11 -8.93
C ILE A 128 -25.71 19.63 -7.50
N MET A 129 -26.65 19.17 -6.68
CA MET A 129 -26.75 19.46 -5.26
C MET A 129 -27.06 18.15 -4.53
N ILE A 130 -26.34 17.87 -3.44
CA ILE A 130 -26.58 16.72 -2.57
C ILE A 130 -26.95 17.24 -1.19
N THR A 131 -28.00 16.67 -0.62
CA THR A 131 -28.46 16.95 0.75
C THR A 131 -28.33 15.71 1.60
N ASP A 132 -28.04 15.88 2.88
CA ASP A 132 -27.98 14.76 3.81
C ASP A 132 -29.31 14.62 4.55
N SER A 133 -30.11 13.61 4.18
CA SER A 133 -31.41 13.34 4.81
C SER A 133 -31.32 12.74 6.22
N THR A 134 -30.11 12.39 6.68
CA THR A 134 -29.88 11.87 8.04
C THR A 134 -29.66 12.98 9.06
N GLN A 135 -29.29 14.18 8.60
CA GLN A 135 -29.13 15.38 9.43
C GLN A 135 -30.43 16.17 9.53
N THR A 136 -30.61 16.87 10.67
CA THR A 136 -31.76 17.74 10.88
C THR A 136 -31.83 18.82 9.81
N ASP A 137 -33.02 19.00 9.23
CA ASP A 137 -33.32 20.01 8.21
C ASP A 137 -32.68 19.78 6.82
N ASN A 138 -32.27 18.54 6.52
CA ASN A 138 -31.76 18.12 5.19
C ASN A 138 -30.72 19.10 4.59
N PRO A 139 -29.61 19.37 5.31
CA PRO A 139 -28.64 20.36 4.88
C PRO A 139 -27.98 19.96 3.57
N ILE A 140 -27.67 20.96 2.74
CA ILE A 140 -26.82 20.79 1.56
C ILE A 140 -25.42 20.42 2.02
N VAL A 141 -24.94 19.26 1.57
CA VAL A 141 -23.59 18.74 1.87
C VAL A 141 -22.66 18.78 0.67
N TYR A 142 -23.17 19.06 -0.52
CA TYR A 142 -22.36 19.26 -1.72
C TYR A 142 -23.13 20.04 -2.79
N VAL A 143 -22.42 20.89 -3.52
CA VAL A 143 -22.84 21.46 -4.81
C VAL A 143 -21.65 21.47 -5.77
N ASN A 144 -21.91 21.37 -7.07
CA ASN A 144 -20.90 21.51 -8.14
C ASN A 144 -20.86 22.93 -8.73
N GLN A 145 -19.92 23.20 -9.65
CA GLN A 145 -19.81 24.51 -10.32
C GLN A 145 -21.04 24.87 -11.17
N GLY A 146 -21.70 23.88 -11.79
CA GLY A 146 -22.93 24.08 -12.54
C GLY A 146 -24.04 24.70 -11.67
N PHE A 147 -24.13 24.28 -10.40
CA PHE A 147 -25.11 24.83 -9.46
C PHE A 147 -24.85 26.32 -9.20
N GLU A 148 -23.59 26.71 -8.96
CA GLU A 148 -23.24 28.11 -8.75
C GLU A 148 -23.54 28.95 -9.99
N THR A 149 -23.25 28.41 -11.18
CA THR A 149 -23.47 29.09 -12.46
C THR A 149 -24.95 29.27 -12.76
N ILE A 150 -25.78 28.27 -12.47
CA ILE A 150 -27.22 28.29 -12.74
C ILE A 150 -27.97 29.14 -11.71
N THR A 151 -27.63 29.01 -10.42
CA THR A 151 -28.39 29.63 -9.33
C THR A 151 -27.83 30.98 -8.89
N GLY A 152 -26.56 31.27 -9.19
CA GLY A 152 -25.83 32.46 -8.75
C GLY A 152 -25.33 32.41 -7.30
N TYR A 153 -25.65 31.36 -6.54
CA TYR A 153 -25.15 31.18 -5.18
C TYR A 153 -23.84 30.41 -5.17
N SER A 154 -22.84 30.90 -4.44
CA SER A 154 -21.59 30.15 -4.25
C SER A 154 -21.78 28.96 -3.30
N LYS A 155 -20.93 27.94 -3.45
CA LYS A 155 -20.88 26.78 -2.55
C LYS A 155 -20.82 27.21 -1.09
N ALA A 156 -19.91 28.12 -0.75
CA ALA A 156 -19.72 28.61 0.61
C ALA A 156 -21.00 29.22 1.21
N GLU A 157 -21.85 29.84 0.40
CA GLU A 157 -23.11 30.43 0.86
C GLU A 157 -24.20 29.40 1.11
N VAL A 158 -24.16 28.24 0.45
CA VAL A 158 -25.25 27.26 0.48
C VAL A 158 -24.96 26.02 1.33
N MET A 159 -23.68 25.73 1.61
CA MET A 159 -23.29 24.62 2.46
C MET A 159 -24.00 24.68 3.83
N GLY A 160 -24.58 23.56 4.25
CA GLY A 160 -25.26 23.42 5.54
C GLY A 160 -26.69 23.98 5.57
N LYS A 161 -27.17 24.63 4.50
CA LYS A 161 -28.53 25.18 4.45
C LYS A 161 -29.52 24.19 3.85
N ASN A 162 -30.79 24.29 4.23
CA ASN A 162 -31.87 23.55 3.58
C ASN A 162 -32.18 24.15 2.19
N PRO A 163 -32.26 23.36 1.10
CA PRO A 163 -32.54 23.85 -0.26
C PRO A 163 -33.78 24.72 -0.44
N ARG A 164 -34.74 24.69 0.50
CA ARG A 164 -35.95 25.53 0.46
C ARG A 164 -35.66 27.02 0.33
N PHE A 165 -34.45 27.52 0.66
CA PHE A 165 -34.10 28.92 0.44
C PHE A 165 -34.05 29.28 -1.05
N LEU A 166 -33.76 28.34 -1.95
CA LEU A 166 -33.74 28.56 -3.41
C LEU A 166 -35.11 28.99 -3.96
N HIS A 167 -36.17 28.69 -3.21
CA HIS A 167 -37.54 29.08 -3.56
C HIS A 167 -37.87 30.52 -3.10
N LYS A 168 -37.03 31.16 -2.27
CA LYS A 168 -37.40 32.41 -1.58
C LYS A 168 -36.97 33.72 -2.26
N ASN A 169 -36.38 33.72 -3.46
CA ASN A 169 -36.10 34.96 -4.21
C ASN A 169 -35.79 34.72 -5.72
N HIS A 170 -36.81 34.47 -6.54
CA HIS A 170 -36.72 34.70 -8.00
C HIS A 170 -38.01 35.36 -8.51
N PRO A 171 -37.93 36.45 -9.30
CA PRO A 171 -39.09 37.27 -9.69
C PRO A 171 -40.00 36.66 -10.77
N ASN A 172 -39.97 35.35 -11.05
CA ASN A 172 -40.85 34.74 -12.07
C ASN A 172 -41.06 33.22 -11.89
N GLN A 173 -41.65 32.79 -10.76
CA GLN A 173 -41.92 31.37 -10.46
C GLN A 173 -43.41 31.04 -10.37
N THR A 174 -44.17 31.31 -11.43
CA THR A 174 -45.56 30.84 -11.55
C THR A 174 -45.63 29.30 -11.56
N ALA A 175 -44.67 28.64 -12.23
CA ALA A 175 -44.64 27.19 -12.39
C ALA A 175 -44.33 26.39 -11.09
N LEU A 176 -43.46 26.89 -10.21
CA LEU A 176 -43.12 26.17 -8.97
C LEU A 176 -44.23 26.25 -7.92
N THR A 177 -45.02 27.33 -7.94
CA THR A 177 -46.22 27.46 -7.10
C THR A 177 -47.28 26.45 -7.55
N GLU A 178 -47.53 26.33 -8.85
CA GLU A 178 -48.47 25.37 -9.41
C GLU A 178 -48.06 23.90 -9.19
N VAL A 179 -46.76 23.58 -9.33
CA VAL A 179 -46.25 22.23 -9.03
C VAL A 179 -46.40 21.91 -7.54
N SER A 180 -46.08 22.85 -6.65
CA SER A 180 -46.25 22.66 -5.21
C SER A 180 -47.72 22.46 -4.84
N THR A 181 -48.64 23.22 -5.44
CA THR A 181 -50.08 23.07 -5.24
C THR A 181 -50.57 21.73 -5.80
N ALA A 182 -50.13 21.33 -6.99
CA ALA A 182 -50.51 20.04 -7.58
C ALA A 182 -50.03 18.85 -6.74
N VAL A 183 -48.84 18.92 -6.14
CA VAL A 183 -48.34 17.89 -5.22
C VAL A 183 -49.17 17.85 -3.93
N GLN A 184 -49.55 19.00 -3.37
CA GLN A 184 -50.43 19.06 -2.20
C GLN A 184 -51.86 18.56 -2.50
N GLU A 185 -52.37 18.81 -3.70
CA GLU A 185 -53.70 18.38 -4.15
C GLU A 185 -53.70 16.96 -4.75
N GLN A 186 -52.57 16.25 -4.77
CA GLN A 186 -52.38 14.98 -5.49
C GLN A 186 -52.87 15.01 -6.95
N ARG A 187 -52.72 16.15 -7.60
CA ARG A 187 -53.12 16.38 -8.99
C ARG A 187 -51.91 16.20 -9.90
N LYS A 188 -52.11 15.59 -11.08
CA LYS A 188 -51.07 15.57 -12.13
C LYS A 188 -50.94 16.98 -12.71
N TRP A 189 -49.71 17.48 -12.77
CA TRP A 189 -49.36 18.73 -13.44
C TRP A 189 -48.49 18.47 -14.67
N ALA A 190 -48.75 19.21 -15.75
CA ALA A 190 -47.99 19.16 -16.99
C ALA A 190 -47.73 20.59 -17.47
N LEU A 191 -46.48 20.90 -17.80
CA LEU A 191 -46.10 22.17 -18.44
C LEU A 191 -46.83 22.31 -19.78
N HIS A 192 -47.79 23.23 -19.87
CA HIS A 192 -48.19 23.78 -21.16
C HIS A 192 -47.11 24.79 -21.56
N ASN A 193 -46.14 24.34 -22.36
CA ASN A 193 -45.32 25.25 -23.14
C ASN A 193 -46.25 25.96 -24.15
N GLN A 194 -46.45 27.26 -24.00
CA GLN A 194 -46.87 28.10 -25.11
C GLN A 194 -45.66 28.32 -26.01
N GLU A 195 -45.82 27.88 -27.26
CA GLU A 195 -45.11 28.19 -28.52
C GLU A 195 -43.58 28.29 -28.52
#